data_AF-A0A842Y8I6-F1
#
_entry.id   AF-A0A842Y8I6-F1
#
_cell.length_a   1.000
_cell.length_b   1.000
_cell.length_c   1.000
_cell.angle_alpha   90.00
_cell.angle_beta   90.00
_cell.angle_gamma   90.00
#
_symmetry.space_group_name_H-M   'P 1'
#
loop_
_entity.id
_entity.type
_entity.pdbx_description
1 polymer ?
#
loop_
_entity_poly.entity_id
_entity_poly.type
_entity_poly.pdbx_seq_one_letter_code
_entity_poly.pdbx_strand_id
1 'polypeptide(L)'
;MFTNEKGLVEPNSDLVAMALAVVGFIIFVSLVAHTYQVYQEKTYIAEHYDDAASLAELLMKNPALTAADRPDLIDASRIEALGPEDIQELKERYGTRYDFSFKIEVLPYYRKVVGNSPDMGVSASVPVTIRLNEANEMPGTLTVKIWEK
;
A
#
# COMPACT_ATOMS: atom_id res chain seq x y z
N MET A 1 60.89 4.80 44.66
CA MET A 1 60.69 3.37 44.32
C MET A 1 59.46 3.34 43.41
N PHE A 2 59.67 3.41 42.09
CA PHE A 2 58.58 3.50 41.12
C PHE A 2 58.14 2.07 40.79
N THR A 3 57.04 1.63 41.39
CA THR A 3 56.42 0.34 41.11
C THR A 3 55.74 0.44 39.75
N ASN A 4 56.27 -0.32 38.80
CA ASN A 4 55.87 -0.32 37.40
C ASN A 4 54.60 -1.15 37.24
N GLU A 5 53.42 -0.53 37.31
CA GLU A 5 52.13 -1.11 36.96
C GLU A 5 51.98 -1.19 35.43
N LYS A 6 52.81 -1.99 34.77
CA LYS A 6 52.52 -2.40 33.39
C LYS A 6 51.53 -3.54 33.44
N GLY A 7 50.24 -3.19 33.45
CA GLY A 7 49.17 -4.11 33.12
C GLY A 7 49.50 -4.79 31.79
N LEU A 8 49.74 -6.09 31.85
CA LEU A 8 49.92 -6.93 30.67
C LEU A 8 48.56 -6.99 29.96
N VAL A 9 48.30 -6.06 29.04
CA VAL A 9 47.14 -6.15 28.17
C VAL A 9 47.44 -7.29 27.19
N GLU A 10 46.71 -8.39 27.31
CA GLU A 10 46.89 -9.56 26.44
C GLU A 10 46.69 -9.13 24.98
N PRO A 11 47.64 -9.39 24.07
CA PRO A 11 47.55 -8.93 22.67
C PRO A 11 46.34 -9.48 21.90
N ASN A 12 45.71 -10.56 22.41
CA ASN A 12 44.50 -11.15 21.84
C ASN A 12 43.21 -10.45 22.28
N SER A 13 43.22 -9.70 23.38
CA SER A 13 42.04 -8.97 23.88
C SER A 13 41.64 -7.85 22.92
N ASP A 14 42.61 -7.19 22.30
CA ASP A 14 42.38 -6.12 21.33
C ASP A 14 41.71 -6.65 20.05
N LEU A 15 42.11 -7.83 19.58
CA LEU A 15 41.48 -8.48 18.42
C LEU A 15 40.02 -8.85 18.68
N VAL A 16 39.71 -9.39 19.87
CA VAL A 16 38.33 -9.73 20.26
C VAL A 16 37.49 -8.47 20.44
N ALA A 17 38.05 -7.43 21.04
CA ALA A 17 37.38 -6.13 21.19
C ALA A 17 37.07 -5.48 19.83
N MET A 18 38.04 -5.49 18.90
CA MET A 18 37.83 -5.00 17.53
C MET A 18 36.77 -5.82 16.79
N ALA A 19 36.79 -7.15 16.91
CA ALA A 19 35.79 -8.01 16.28
C ALA A 19 34.37 -7.71 16.81
N LEU A 20 34.22 -7.56 18.12
CA LEU A 20 32.94 -7.18 18.74
C LEU A 20 32.48 -5.78 18.29
N ALA A 21 33.41 -4.82 18.17
CA ALA A 21 33.10 -3.49 17.68
C ALA A 21 32.61 -3.51 16.23
N VAL A 22 33.25 -4.29 15.35
CA VAL A 22 32.83 -4.46 13.95
C VAL A 22 31.46 -5.13 13.86
N VAL A 23 31.22 -6.19 14.62
CA VAL A 23 29.90 -6.86 14.67
C VAL A 23 28.82 -5.88 15.15
N GLY A 24 29.09 -5.13 16.23
CA GLY A 24 28.19 -4.12 16.74
C GLY A 24 27.91 -3.01 15.72
N PHE A 25 28.94 -2.56 14.99
CA PHE A 25 28.80 -1.58 13.92
C PHE A 25 27.96 -2.11 12.75
N ILE A 26 28.17 -3.36 12.32
CA ILE A 26 27.37 -3.99 11.25
C ILE A 26 25.90 -4.06 11.68
N ILE A 27 25.62 -4.54 12.89
CA ILE A 27 24.24 -4.60 13.42
C ILE A 27 23.62 -3.20 13.45
N PHE A 28 24.38 -2.22 13.95
CA PHE A 28 23.92 -0.83 14.00
C PHE A 28 23.58 -0.27 12.61
N VAL A 29 24.49 -0.43 11.63
CA VAL A 29 24.27 0.03 10.26
C VAL A 29 23.08 -0.69 9.62
N SER A 30 22.92 -1.99 9.84
CA SER A 30 21.77 -2.76 9.35
C SER A 30 20.45 -2.25 9.93
N LEU A 31 20.40 -1.95 11.23
CA LEU A 31 19.21 -1.38 11.88
C LEU A 31 18.90 0.01 11.32
N VAL A 32 19.90 0.88 11.20
CA VAL A 32 19.72 2.24 10.64
C VAL A 32 19.21 2.16 9.21
N ALA A 33 19.81 1.31 8.37
CA ALA A 33 19.39 1.09 6.99
C ALA A 33 17.93 0.62 6.92
N HIS A 34 17.55 -0.37 7.73
CA HIS A 34 16.17 -0.86 7.78
C HIS A 34 15.18 0.24 8.22
N THR A 35 15.52 1.00 9.26
CA THR A 35 14.65 2.10 9.73
C THR A 35 14.50 3.19 8.67
N TYR A 36 15.55 3.48 7.91
CA TYR A 36 15.52 4.44 6.83
C TYR A 36 14.61 3.96 5.68
N GLN A 37 14.69 2.68 5.31
CA GLN A 37 13.80 2.09 4.30
C GLN A 37 12.32 2.17 4.73
N VAL A 38 12.01 1.75 5.97
CA VAL A 38 10.64 1.84 6.51
C VAL A 38 10.15 3.29 6.55
N TYR A 39 11.03 4.24 6.86
CA TYR A 39 10.68 5.65 6.87
C TYR A 39 10.35 6.17 5.47
N GLN A 40 11.16 5.80 4.45
CA GLN A 40 10.89 6.15 3.06
C GLN A 40 9.55 5.58 2.58
N GLU A 41 9.27 4.31 2.87
CA GLU A 41 7.99 3.68 2.52
C GLU A 41 6.80 4.40 3.17
N LYS A 42 6.89 4.73 4.46
CA LYS A 42 5.81 5.45 5.16
C LYS A 42 5.62 6.86 4.61
N THR A 43 6.70 7.55 4.26
CA THR A 43 6.64 8.89 3.67
C THR A 43 5.98 8.83 2.30
N TYR A 44 6.39 7.87 1.46
CA TYR A 44 5.78 7.64 0.15
C TYR A 44 4.29 7.31 0.24
N ILE A 45 3.89 6.47 1.19
CA ILE A 45 2.47 6.18 1.45
C ILE A 45 1.74 7.45 1.86
N ALA A 46 2.28 8.24 2.79
CA ALA A 46 1.62 9.45 3.28
C ALA A 46 1.47 10.51 2.17
N GLU A 47 2.49 10.70 1.33
CA GLU A 47 2.47 11.65 0.22
C GLU A 47 1.45 11.31 -0.87
N HIS A 48 1.22 10.02 -1.12
CA HIS A 48 0.34 9.55 -2.20
C HIS A 48 -0.99 8.96 -1.72
N TYR A 49 -1.22 8.94 -0.40
CA TYR A 49 -2.49 8.45 0.15
C TYR A 49 -3.66 9.34 -0.30
N ASP A 50 -3.47 10.66 -0.28
CA ASP A 50 -4.50 11.62 -0.70
C ASP A 50 -4.84 11.46 -2.19
N ASP A 51 -3.86 11.14 -3.03
CA ASP A 51 -4.08 10.83 -4.45
C ASP A 51 -4.93 9.54 -4.59
N ALA A 52 -4.59 8.49 -3.84
CA ALA A 52 -5.34 7.23 -3.85
C ALA A 52 -6.77 7.40 -3.32
N ALA A 53 -6.95 8.18 -2.25
CA ALA A 53 -8.25 8.47 -1.65
C ALA A 53 -9.13 9.30 -2.60
N SER A 54 -8.56 10.34 -3.22
CA SER A 54 -9.23 11.16 -4.23
C SER A 54 -9.69 10.30 -5.42
N LEU A 55 -8.85 9.37 -5.87
CA LEU A 55 -9.21 8.44 -6.93
C LEU A 55 -10.36 7.51 -6.51
N ALA A 56 -10.36 7.03 -5.26
CA ALA A 56 -11.47 6.22 -4.73
C ALA A 56 -12.79 7.01 -4.70
N GLU A 57 -12.76 8.28 -4.33
CA GLU A 57 -13.94 9.16 -4.36
C GLU A 57 -14.46 9.44 -5.78
N LEU A 58 -13.56 9.51 -6.76
CA LEU A 58 -13.96 9.66 -8.16
C LEU A 58 -14.58 8.37 -8.70
N LEU A 59 -13.98 7.22 -8.38
CA LEU A 59 -14.48 5.91 -8.81
C LEU A 59 -15.83 5.58 -8.19
N MET A 60 -16.07 5.90 -6.91
CA MET A 60 -17.37 5.60 -6.28
C MET A 60 -18.55 6.35 -6.91
N LYS A 61 -18.30 7.47 -7.62
CA LYS A 61 -19.32 8.27 -8.32
C LYS A 61 -19.36 7.99 -9.82
N ASN A 62 -18.59 7.01 -10.29
CA ASN A 62 -18.44 6.76 -11.72
C ASN A 62 -19.67 6.02 -12.28
N PRO A 63 -20.34 6.55 -13.32
CA PRO A 63 -21.49 5.91 -13.96
C PRO A 63 -21.25 4.47 -14.44
N ALA A 64 -20.00 4.11 -14.76
CA ALA A 64 -19.64 2.75 -15.15
C ALA A 64 -19.78 1.75 -13.99
N LEU A 65 -19.61 2.22 -12.74
CA LEU A 65 -19.65 1.41 -11.53
C LEU A 65 -20.97 1.55 -10.77
N THR A 66 -21.72 2.63 -11.00
CA THR A 66 -22.94 2.94 -10.26
C THR A 66 -24.22 2.55 -10.99
N ALA A 67 -25.31 2.38 -10.24
CA ALA A 67 -26.65 2.21 -10.81
C ALA A 67 -27.07 3.46 -11.60
N ALA A 68 -27.80 3.28 -12.71
CA ALA A 68 -28.21 4.39 -13.60
C ALA A 68 -29.17 5.38 -12.91
N ASP A 69 -29.95 4.84 -12.00
CA ASP A 69 -31.01 5.45 -11.20
C ASP A 69 -30.50 6.01 -9.87
N ARG A 70 -29.34 5.52 -9.38
CA ARG A 70 -28.76 5.87 -8.08
C ARG A 70 -27.22 5.95 -8.15
N PRO A 71 -26.65 7.14 -8.44
CA PRO A 71 -25.19 7.33 -8.54
C PRO A 71 -24.46 7.23 -7.20
N ASP A 72 -25.19 7.13 -6.09
CA ASP A 72 -24.70 6.85 -4.74
C ASP A 72 -24.47 5.35 -4.49
N LEU A 73 -24.97 4.48 -5.37
CA LEU A 73 -24.89 3.02 -5.24
C LEU A 73 -24.02 2.39 -6.30
N ILE A 74 -23.04 1.63 -5.84
CA ILE A 74 -22.22 0.76 -6.67
C ILE A 74 -23.00 -0.52 -7.00
N ASP A 75 -23.05 -0.91 -8.26
CA ASP A 75 -23.76 -2.12 -8.71
C ASP A 75 -22.77 -3.26 -8.97
N ALA A 76 -22.88 -4.33 -8.20
CA ALA A 76 -22.07 -5.54 -8.37
C ALA A 76 -22.19 -6.13 -9.79
N SER A 77 -23.38 -6.06 -10.40
CA SER A 77 -23.62 -6.62 -11.73
C SER A 77 -22.85 -5.86 -12.81
N ARG A 78 -22.71 -4.54 -12.65
CA ARG A 78 -21.90 -3.71 -13.55
C ARG A 78 -20.41 -4.01 -13.40
N ILE A 79 -19.95 -4.21 -12.17
CA ILE A 79 -18.55 -4.57 -11.91
C ILE A 79 -18.21 -5.93 -12.51
N GLU A 80 -19.12 -6.91 -12.44
CA GLU A 80 -18.91 -8.21 -13.09
C GLU A 80 -18.94 -8.12 -14.62
N ALA A 81 -19.67 -7.15 -15.16
CA ALA A 81 -19.74 -6.91 -16.61
C ALA A 81 -18.55 -6.10 -17.16
N LEU A 82 -17.69 -5.54 -16.31
CA LEU A 82 -16.52 -4.78 -16.75
C LEU A 82 -15.59 -5.64 -17.59
N GLY A 83 -15.46 -5.27 -18.85
CA GLY A 83 -14.50 -5.85 -19.78
C GLY A 83 -13.11 -5.20 -19.66
N PRO A 84 -12.11 -5.78 -20.36
CA PRO A 84 -10.79 -5.17 -20.47
C PRO A 84 -10.80 -3.77 -21.07
N GLU A 85 -11.73 -3.52 -22.01
CA GLU A 85 -11.90 -2.21 -22.68
C GLU A 85 -12.41 -1.15 -21.70
N ASP A 86 -13.39 -1.47 -20.86
CA ASP A 86 -13.90 -0.55 -19.84
C ASP A 86 -12.82 -0.20 -18.81
N ILE A 87 -12.00 -1.20 -18.42
CA ILE A 87 -10.88 -0.99 -17.51
C ILE A 87 -9.84 -0.07 -18.15
N GLN A 88 -9.58 -0.23 -19.45
CA GLN A 88 -8.67 0.63 -20.20
C GLN A 88 -9.22 2.07 -20.28
N GLU A 89 -10.52 2.25 -20.53
CA GLU A 89 -11.14 3.58 -20.53
C GLU A 89 -11.05 4.25 -19.15
N LEU A 90 -11.28 3.50 -18.07
CA LEU A 90 -11.09 3.99 -16.71
C LEU A 90 -9.64 4.42 -16.45
N LYS A 91 -8.68 3.64 -16.96
CA LYS A 91 -7.25 3.98 -16.86
C LYS A 91 -6.88 5.21 -17.68
N GLU A 92 -7.45 5.39 -18.86
CA GLU A 92 -7.19 6.58 -19.67
C GLU A 92 -7.82 7.84 -19.04
N ARG A 93 -9.00 7.69 -18.43
CA ARG A 93 -9.73 8.80 -17.81
C ARG A 93 -9.13 9.26 -16.49
N TYR A 94 -8.66 8.33 -15.65
CA TYR A 94 -8.20 8.64 -14.29
C TYR A 94 -6.71 8.34 -14.04
N GLY A 95 -6.10 7.47 -14.85
CA GLY A 95 -4.70 7.05 -14.73
C GLY A 95 -3.74 8.01 -15.43
N THR A 96 -3.87 9.32 -15.19
CA THR A 96 -3.02 10.34 -15.82
C THR A 96 -1.59 10.29 -15.30
N ARG A 97 -1.42 10.24 -13.97
CA ARG A 97 -0.11 10.21 -13.30
C ARG A 97 0.30 8.83 -12.79
N TYR A 98 -0.66 8.03 -12.33
CA TYR A 98 -0.45 6.72 -11.74
C TYR A 98 -1.21 5.65 -12.50
N ASP A 99 -0.71 4.43 -12.49
CA ASP A 99 -1.55 3.27 -12.76
C ASP A 99 -2.29 2.86 -11.49
N PHE A 100 -3.47 2.26 -11.67
CA PHE A 100 -4.28 1.85 -10.54
C PHE A 100 -5.04 0.55 -10.78
N SER A 101 -5.44 -0.05 -9.67
CA SER A 101 -6.40 -1.14 -9.57
C SER A 101 -7.38 -0.80 -8.46
N PHE A 102 -8.53 -1.46 -8.45
CA PHE A 102 -9.46 -1.31 -7.34
C PHE A 102 -10.10 -2.63 -6.97
N LYS A 103 -10.48 -2.73 -5.71
CA LYS A 103 -11.14 -3.87 -5.09
C LYS A 103 -12.40 -3.38 -4.42
N ILE A 104 -13.49 -4.12 -4.62
CA ILE A 104 -14.77 -3.86 -4.00
C ILE A 104 -15.13 -5.06 -3.14
N GLU A 105 -15.48 -4.81 -1.88
CA GLU A 105 -15.75 -5.86 -0.91
C GLU A 105 -16.97 -5.57 -0.03
N VAL A 106 -17.82 -6.58 0.13
CA VAL A 106 -18.88 -6.67 1.13
C VAL A 106 -18.63 -7.98 1.86
N LEU A 107 -17.99 -7.93 3.03
CA LEU A 107 -17.66 -9.17 3.75
C LEU A 107 -18.89 -9.76 4.44
N PRO A 108 -19.06 -11.10 4.45
CA PRO A 108 -18.29 -12.14 3.74
C PRO A 108 -18.82 -12.47 2.33
N TYR A 109 -19.78 -11.70 1.80
CA TYR A 109 -20.62 -12.09 0.67
C TYR A 109 -20.05 -11.82 -0.73
N TYR A 110 -19.27 -10.75 -0.89
CA TYR A 110 -18.81 -10.30 -2.21
C TYR A 110 -17.40 -9.74 -2.12
N ARG A 111 -16.55 -10.15 -3.06
CA ARG A 111 -15.21 -9.57 -3.25
C ARG A 111 -14.83 -9.67 -4.71
N LYS A 112 -14.53 -8.53 -5.32
CA LYS A 112 -14.02 -8.46 -6.68
C LYS A 112 -12.81 -7.53 -6.75
N VAL A 113 -11.79 -7.97 -7.47
CA VAL A 113 -10.61 -7.15 -7.80
C VAL A 113 -10.65 -6.88 -9.28
N VAL A 114 -10.46 -5.62 -9.65
CA VAL A 114 -10.47 -5.13 -11.03
C VAL A 114 -9.10 -4.55 -11.35
N GLY A 115 -8.47 -5.11 -12.39
CA GLY A 115 -7.09 -4.81 -12.78
C GLY A 115 -6.06 -5.73 -12.11
N ASN A 116 -4.82 -5.63 -12.60
CA ASN A 116 -3.67 -6.31 -12.01
C ASN A 116 -2.78 -5.27 -11.33
N SER A 117 -2.42 -5.52 -10.07
CA SER A 117 -1.59 -4.60 -9.29
C SER A 117 -0.29 -5.28 -8.86
N PRO A 118 0.86 -4.58 -8.91
CA PRO A 118 2.08 -5.06 -8.28
C PRO A 118 1.92 -5.18 -6.76
N ASP A 119 2.84 -5.88 -6.10
CA ASP A 119 2.82 -6.02 -4.63
C ASP A 119 3.06 -4.67 -3.94
N MET A 120 3.93 -3.84 -4.50
CA MET A 120 4.19 -2.48 -4.04
C MET A 120 3.15 -1.48 -4.57
N GLY A 121 2.82 -0.47 -3.76
CA GLY A 121 1.89 0.59 -4.14
C GLY A 121 1.11 1.14 -2.95
N VAL A 122 0.50 2.30 -3.13
CA VAL A 122 -0.26 2.98 -2.07
C VAL A 122 -1.73 2.63 -2.21
N SER A 123 -2.39 2.29 -1.10
CA SER A 123 -3.80 1.91 -1.10
C SER A 123 -4.62 2.80 -0.17
N ALA A 124 -5.79 3.20 -0.64
CA ALA A 124 -6.80 3.93 0.14
C ALA A 124 -8.14 3.21 0.05
N SER A 125 -8.89 3.21 1.15
CA SER A 125 -10.17 2.54 1.27
C SER A 125 -11.24 3.53 1.69
N VAL A 126 -12.36 3.55 0.98
CA VAL A 126 -13.52 4.40 1.28
C VAL A 126 -14.77 3.53 1.48
N PRO A 127 -15.63 3.87 2.47
CA PRO A 127 -16.89 3.17 2.68
C PRO A 127 -17.87 3.50 1.55
N VAL A 128 -18.55 2.48 1.03
CA VAL A 128 -19.49 2.59 -0.09
C VAL A 128 -20.71 1.70 0.14
N THR A 129 -21.84 2.04 -0.48
CA THR A 129 -23.02 1.16 -0.51
C THR A 129 -23.03 0.38 -1.82
N ILE A 130 -23.12 -0.95 -1.73
CA ILE A 130 -23.05 -1.85 -2.87
C ILE A 130 -24.37 -2.60 -2.99
N ARG A 131 -24.97 -2.54 -4.18
CA ARG A 131 -26.13 -3.34 -4.58
C ARG A 131 -25.62 -4.69 -5.10
N LEU A 132 -25.92 -5.75 -4.36
CA LEU A 132 -25.60 -7.12 -4.76
C LEU A 132 -26.65 -7.70 -5.71
N ASN A 133 -27.91 -7.30 -5.53
CA ASN A 133 -29.04 -7.63 -6.40
C ASN A 133 -30.16 -6.58 -6.18
N GLU A 134 -31.28 -6.67 -6.91
CA GLU A 134 -32.39 -5.71 -6.82
C GLU A 134 -32.99 -5.54 -5.41
N ALA A 135 -32.80 -6.50 -4.50
CA ALA A 135 -33.38 -6.51 -3.17
C ALA A 135 -32.37 -6.27 -2.03
N ASN A 136 -31.06 -6.34 -2.31
CA ASN A 136 -30.00 -6.30 -1.30
C ASN A 136 -28.99 -5.20 -1.60
N GLU A 137 -29.08 -4.13 -0.81
CA GLU A 137 -28.07 -3.08 -0.68
C GLU A 137 -27.32 -3.28 0.64
N MET A 138 -25.98 -3.35 0.59
CA MET A 138 -25.16 -3.58 1.77
C MET A 138 -24.00 -2.59 1.84
N PRO A 139 -23.59 -2.18 3.06
CA PRO A 139 -22.36 -1.40 3.23
C PRO A 139 -21.16 -2.28 2.91
N GLY A 140 -20.20 -1.72 2.20
CA GLY A 140 -18.92 -2.34 1.89
C GLY A 140 -17.82 -1.31 1.73
N THR A 141 -16.73 -1.74 1.11
CA THR A 141 -15.51 -0.95 0.99
C THR A 141 -15.02 -0.97 -0.44
N LEU A 142 -14.73 0.20 -0.99
CA LEU A 142 -13.97 0.38 -2.22
C LEU A 142 -12.53 0.68 -1.82
N THR A 143 -11.60 -0.20 -2.20
CA THR A 143 -10.16 0.00 -2.00
C THR A 143 -9.51 0.25 -3.33
N VAL A 144 -8.82 1.36 -3.48
CA VAL A 144 -8.03 1.70 -4.67
C VAL A 144 -6.57 1.56 -4.32
N LYS A 145 -5.80 0.95 -5.21
CA LYS A 145 -4.34 0.87 -5.13
C LYS A 145 -3.72 1.56 -6.33
N ILE A 146 -2.78 2.46 -6.08
CA ILE A 146 -2.03 3.23 -7.09
C ILE A 146 -0.53 2.88 -7.05
N TRP A 147 0.13 2.98 -8.19
CA TRP A 147 1.59 2.85 -8.32
C TRP A 147 2.10 3.69 -9.51
N GLU A 148 3.40 4.01 -9.48
CA GLU A 148 4.07 4.66 -10.60
C GLU A 148 4.12 3.74 -11.82
N LYS A 149 3.95 4.34 -13.00
CA LYS A 149 4.00 3.64 -14.29
C LYS A 149 5.42 3.22 -14.68
#